data_AF-A0A847H6B7-F1
#
_entry.id   AF-A0A847H6B7-F1
#
_cell.length_a   1.000
_cell.length_b   1.000
_cell.length_c   1.000
_cell.angle_alpha   90.00
_cell.angle_beta   90.00
_cell.angle_gamma   90.00
#
_symmetry.space_group_name_H-M   'P 1'
#
loop_
_entity.id
_entity.type
_entity.pdbx_description
1 polymer ?
#
loop_
_entity_poly.entity_id
_entity_poly.type
_entity_poly.pdbx_seq_one_letter_code
_entity_poly.pdbx_strand_id
1 'polypeptide(L)'
;WRVQDGLLQDRQDIVSGFPVRQIIIWKRKGGINFNPGYFLPTYEVVYLIAKPNFRLAPKANAYGDIWEFNQEMNNPHPAPFPVALIERIISSTTAETVLDPFMGSGTAAIAAINLNRKYVGIELSKDYIDYANQRIKEKVENLQLKLGI
;
A
#
# COMPACT_ATOMS: atom_id res chain seq x y z
N TRP A 1 8.40 -11.87 -9.03
CA TRP A 1 8.58 -12.44 -10.39
C TRP A 1 7.27 -13.04 -10.87
N ARG A 2 6.95 -12.92 -12.16
CA ARG A 2 5.81 -13.63 -12.77
C ARG A 2 6.26 -14.22 -14.09
N VAL A 3 5.69 -15.36 -14.48
CA VAL A 3 5.86 -15.87 -15.85
C VAL A 3 4.60 -15.53 -16.61
N GLN A 4 4.76 -14.86 -17.75
CA GLN A 4 3.66 -14.52 -18.64
C GLN A 4 4.12 -14.75 -20.08
N ASP A 5 3.32 -15.47 -20.85
CA ASP A 5 3.61 -15.82 -22.25
C ASP A 5 4.99 -16.51 -22.43
N GLY A 6 5.37 -17.36 -21.47
CA GLY A 6 6.64 -18.09 -21.45
C GLY A 6 7.86 -17.25 -21.04
N LEU A 7 7.68 -15.96 -20.73
CA LEU A 7 8.75 -15.04 -20.34
C LEU A 7 8.74 -14.80 -18.83
N LEU A 8 9.92 -14.92 -18.21
CA LEU A 8 10.12 -14.51 -16.82
C LEU A 8 10.14 -12.98 -16.74
N GLN A 9 9.12 -12.41 -16.12
CA GLN A 9 9.05 -11.00 -15.77
C GLN A 9 9.60 -10.79 -14.36
N ASP A 10 10.79 -10.20 -14.28
CA ASP A 10 11.49 -9.88 -13.03
C ASP A 10 11.42 -8.41 -12.61
N ARG A 11 10.70 -7.58 -13.39
CA ARG A 11 10.45 -6.15 -13.17
C ARG A 11 11.70 -5.26 -13.24
N GLN A 12 12.82 -5.76 -13.79
CA GLN A 12 14.02 -4.93 -14.00
C GLN A 12 13.74 -3.70 -14.86
N ASP A 13 12.80 -3.79 -15.79
CA ASP A 13 12.31 -2.66 -16.61
C ASP A 13 11.81 -1.47 -15.78
N ILE A 14 11.31 -1.71 -14.56
CA ILE A 14 10.78 -0.67 -13.67
C ILE A 14 11.81 -0.22 -12.65
N VAL A 15 12.55 -1.16 -12.05
CA VAL A 15 13.41 -0.87 -10.89
C VAL A 15 14.87 -0.62 -11.27
N SER A 16 15.25 -0.78 -12.53
CA SER A 16 16.61 -0.52 -13.00
C SER A 16 17.03 0.93 -12.68
N GLY A 17 18.24 1.07 -12.15
CA GLY A 17 18.79 2.37 -11.73
C GLY A 17 18.32 2.87 -10.36
N PHE A 18 17.37 2.20 -9.70
CA PHE A 18 16.95 2.55 -8.35
C PHE A 18 17.71 1.76 -7.28
N PRO A 19 18.01 2.35 -6.11
CA PRO A 19 18.61 1.65 -4.98
C PRO A 19 17.54 0.83 -4.24
N VAL A 20 17.09 -0.28 -4.86
CA VAL A 20 16.19 -1.23 -4.23
C VAL A 20 16.87 -1.82 -3.01
N ARG A 21 16.29 -1.59 -1.83
CA ARG A 21 16.83 -2.07 -0.54
C ARG A 21 16.29 -3.42 -0.16
N GLN A 22 15.00 -3.64 -0.41
CA GLN A 22 14.32 -4.87 -0.03
C GLN A 22 13.11 -5.09 -0.93
N ILE A 23 12.80 -6.36 -1.15
CA ILE A 23 11.57 -6.81 -1.76
C ILE A 23 10.72 -7.43 -0.66
N ILE A 24 9.49 -6.97 -0.52
CA ILE A 24 8.53 -7.48 0.46
C ILE A 24 7.41 -8.19 -0.31
N ILE A 25 7.06 -9.39 0.13
CA ILE A 25 5.97 -10.19 -0.42
C ILE A 25 4.70 -9.92 0.39
N TRP A 26 3.71 -9.31 -0.24
CA TRP A 26 2.37 -9.26 0.31
C TRP A 26 1.58 -10.48 -0.15
N LYS A 27 1.42 -11.44 0.77
CA LYS A 27 0.55 -12.60 0.61
C LYS A 27 -0.91 -12.18 0.78
N ARG A 28 -1.70 -12.38 -0.26
CA ARG A 28 -3.14 -12.13 -0.31
C ARG A 28 -3.88 -13.40 0.07
N LYS A 29 -5.02 -13.30 0.76
CA LYS A 29 -5.90 -14.45 0.94
C LYS A 29 -6.70 -14.73 -0.33
N GLY A 30 -6.17 -15.64 -1.14
CA GLY A 30 -6.91 -16.27 -2.24
C GLY A 30 -6.97 -15.45 -3.53
N GLY A 31 -7.88 -15.88 -4.39
CA GLY A 31 -8.08 -15.42 -5.76
C GLY A 31 -8.77 -16.53 -6.55
N ILE A 32 -9.18 -16.24 -7.78
CA ILE A 32 -9.78 -17.24 -8.66
C ILE A 32 -8.86 -17.38 -9.87
N ASN A 33 -8.41 -18.61 -10.14
CA ASN A 33 -7.68 -18.91 -11.36
C ASN A 33 -8.49 -19.93 -12.16
N PHE A 34 -8.91 -19.55 -13.35
CA PHE A 34 -9.62 -20.43 -14.28
C PHE A 34 -8.66 -21.13 -15.26
N ASN A 35 -7.36 -20.81 -15.22
CA ASN A 35 -6.36 -21.39 -16.10
C ASN A 35 -5.66 -22.59 -15.42
N PRO A 36 -5.77 -23.81 -15.97
CA PRO A 36 -5.11 -25.00 -15.40
C PRO A 36 -3.60 -25.06 -15.64
N GLY A 37 -3.04 -24.19 -16.49
CA GLY A 37 -1.62 -24.21 -16.89
C GLY A 37 -0.64 -23.64 -15.88
N TYR A 38 -1.09 -23.01 -14.78
CA TYR A 38 -0.23 -22.48 -13.74
C TYR A 38 -0.97 -22.29 -12.41
N PHE A 39 -0.21 -22.17 -11.31
CA PHE A 39 -0.78 -21.89 -10.00
C PHE A 39 -1.32 -20.46 -9.90
N LEU A 40 -2.45 -20.30 -9.21
CA LEU A 40 -3.03 -18.99 -8.91
C LEU A 40 -1.99 -18.07 -8.22
N PRO A 41 -1.74 -16.85 -8.75
CA PRO A 41 -0.92 -15.87 -8.06
C PRO A 41 -1.60 -15.36 -6.78
N THR A 42 -1.08 -15.76 -5.62
CA THR A 42 -1.60 -15.39 -4.30
C THR A 42 -0.80 -14.29 -3.61
N TYR A 43 0.12 -13.63 -4.32
CA TYR A 43 0.91 -12.54 -3.75
C TYR A 43 1.12 -11.38 -4.71
N GLU A 44 1.43 -10.24 -4.11
CA GLU A 44 1.93 -9.04 -4.74
C GLU A 44 3.28 -8.65 -4.13
N VAL A 45 4.01 -7.79 -4.83
CA VAL A 45 5.38 -7.41 -4.48
C VAL A 45 5.42 -5.93 -4.15
N VAL A 46 6.00 -5.59 -3.01
CA VAL A 46 6.30 -4.22 -2.59
C VAL A 46 7.80 -4.01 -2.65
N TYR A 47 8.24 -3.00 -3.41
CA TYR A 47 9.66 -2.64 -3.50
C TYR A 47 9.95 -1.52 -2.52
N LEU A 48 10.86 -1.76 -1.57
CA LEU A 48 11.43 -0.71 -0.73
C LEU A 48 12.61 -0.08 -1.45
N ILE A 49 12.39 1.10 -2.03
CA ILE A 49 13.44 1.91 -2.65
C ILE A 49 13.74 3.07 -1.71
N ALA A 50 15.00 3.24 -1.30
CA ALA A 50 15.32 4.24 -0.29
C ALA A 50 16.72 4.83 -0.41
N LYS A 51 16.85 6.08 0.02
CA LYS A 51 18.13 6.83 0.09
C LYS A 51 19.19 6.07 0.91
N PRO A 52 20.50 6.34 0.70
CA PRO A 52 21.59 5.68 1.41
C PRO A 52 21.47 5.66 2.95
N ASN A 53 20.97 6.76 3.53
CA ASN A 53 20.82 6.95 4.97
C ASN A 53 19.46 6.52 5.54
N PHE A 54 18.53 5.99 4.73
CA PHE A 54 17.26 5.49 5.22
C PHE A 54 17.45 4.40 6.28
N ARG A 55 16.64 4.44 7.33
CA ARG A 55 16.57 3.44 8.40
C ARG A 55 15.11 3.15 8.72
N LEU A 56 14.84 1.89 9.05
CA LEU A 56 13.54 1.49 9.58
C LEU A 56 13.31 2.12 10.96
N ALA A 57 12.05 2.33 11.31
CA ALA A 57 11.66 2.66 12.67
C ALA A 57 12.12 1.56 13.66
N PRO A 58 12.37 1.89 14.94
CA PRO A 58 12.78 0.89 15.93
C PRO A 58 11.86 -0.33 15.95
N LYS A 59 12.46 -1.54 15.93
CA LYS A 59 11.79 -2.85 15.93
C LYS A 59 11.00 -3.21 14.65
N ALA A 60 10.85 -2.31 13.68
CA ALA A 60 10.09 -2.62 12.46
C ALA A 60 10.74 -3.73 11.60
N ASN A 61 12.04 -3.96 11.75
CA ASN A 61 12.73 -5.09 11.11
C ASN A 61 12.19 -6.47 11.57
N ALA A 62 11.52 -6.55 12.72
CA ALA A 62 10.92 -7.80 13.21
C ALA A 62 9.67 -8.25 12.42
N TYR A 63 9.10 -7.38 11.56
CA TYR A 63 7.95 -7.76 10.74
C TYR A 63 8.27 -8.80 9.65
N GLY A 64 9.56 -9.04 9.37
CA GLY A 64 9.98 -9.87 8.24
C GLY A 64 9.59 -9.25 6.90
N ASP A 65 9.74 -10.02 5.83
CA ASP A 65 9.51 -9.61 4.45
C ASP A 65 8.36 -10.36 3.75
N ILE A 66 7.62 -11.20 4.49
CA ILE A 66 6.38 -11.82 4.02
C ILE A 66 5.23 -11.36 4.90
N TRP A 67 4.33 -10.55 4.35
CA TRP A 67 3.21 -9.98 5.08
C TRP A 67 1.89 -10.54 4.57
N GLU A 68 1.02 -10.96 5.49
CA GLU A 68 -0.31 -11.46 5.16
C GLU A 68 -1.36 -10.42 5.56
N PHE A 69 -2.10 -9.91 4.57
CA PHE A 69 -3.25 -9.03 4.76
C PHE A 69 -4.36 -9.42 3.79
N ASN A 70 -5.60 -9.38 4.25
CA ASN A 70 -6.78 -9.64 3.42
C ASN A 70 -7.11 -8.40 2.58
N GLN A 71 -7.61 -8.60 1.35
CA GLN A 71 -8.13 -7.50 0.53
C GLN A 71 -9.37 -6.87 1.16
N GLU A 72 -9.54 -5.56 0.98
CA GLU A 72 -10.79 -4.88 1.36
C GLU A 72 -11.89 -5.25 0.36
N MET A 73 -12.96 -5.87 0.86
CA MET A 73 -14.10 -6.33 0.02
C MET A 73 -15.23 -5.27 -0.10
N ASN A 74 -15.23 -4.24 0.73
CA ASN A 74 -16.32 -3.24 0.83
C ASN A 74 -15.89 -1.86 0.30
N ASN A 75 -15.33 -1.79 -0.91
CA ASN A 75 -15.00 -0.51 -1.55
C ASN A 75 -15.53 -0.50 -3.00
N PRO A 76 -16.25 0.55 -3.45
CA PRO A 76 -16.68 0.72 -4.85
C PRO A 76 -15.50 0.86 -5.82
N HIS A 77 -14.29 1.13 -5.33
CA HIS A 77 -13.08 1.06 -6.12
C HIS A 77 -12.69 -0.41 -6.38
N PRO A 78 -12.38 -0.82 -7.62
CA PRO A 78 -11.87 -2.15 -7.89
C PRO A 78 -10.50 -2.31 -7.19
N ALA A 79 -10.48 -3.12 -6.13
CA ALA A 79 -9.30 -3.61 -5.41
C ALA A 79 -8.33 -2.55 -4.82
N PRO A 80 -8.75 -1.71 -3.85
CA PRO A 80 -7.81 -0.90 -3.10
C PRO A 80 -6.90 -1.76 -2.21
N PHE A 81 -5.66 -1.31 -2.02
CA PHE A 81 -4.78 -1.89 -1.00
C PHE A 81 -5.44 -1.80 0.39
N PRO A 82 -5.26 -2.79 1.28
CA PRO A 82 -5.78 -2.72 2.64
C PRO A 82 -5.13 -1.58 3.43
N VAL A 83 -5.90 -0.81 4.18
CA VAL A 83 -5.36 0.26 5.04
C VAL A 83 -4.26 -0.27 5.97
N ALA A 84 -4.44 -1.45 6.54
CA ALA A 84 -3.47 -2.09 7.44
C ALA A 84 -2.11 -2.39 6.79
N LEU A 85 -2.09 -2.68 5.48
CA LEU A 85 -0.83 -2.86 4.73
C LEU A 85 -0.07 -1.53 4.69
N ILE A 86 -0.76 -0.44 4.37
CA ILE A 86 -0.16 0.89 4.28
C ILE A 86 0.25 1.42 5.66
N GLU A 87 -0.53 1.14 6.70
CA GLU A 87 -0.15 1.45 8.08
C GLU A 87 1.14 0.74 8.48
N ARG A 88 1.33 -0.53 8.11
CA ARG A 88 2.59 -1.25 8.36
C ARG A 88 3.75 -0.58 7.64
N ILE A 89 3.57 -0.14 6.40
CA ILE A 89 4.60 0.57 5.64
C ILE A 89 4.96 1.87 6.35
N ILE A 90 3.98 2.73 6.64
CA ILE A 90 4.21 4.05 7.25
C ILE A 90 4.86 3.91 8.63
N SER A 91 4.32 3.04 9.50
CA SER A 91 4.85 2.80 10.86
C SER A 91 6.24 2.17 10.87
N SER A 92 6.65 1.51 9.78
CA SER A 92 8.02 1.01 9.61
C SER A 92 9.03 2.11 9.29
N THR A 93 8.61 3.38 9.20
CA THR A 93 9.45 4.54 8.94
C THR A 93 9.30 5.60 10.03
N THR A 94 10.23 6.55 10.08
CA THR A 94 10.12 7.76 10.91
C THR A 94 9.61 8.96 10.10
N ALA A 95 8.99 8.73 8.94
CA ALA A 95 8.49 9.81 8.09
C ALA A 95 7.35 10.58 8.78
N GLU A 96 7.37 11.91 8.69
CA GLU A 96 6.32 12.78 9.22
C GLU A 96 5.19 13.02 8.19
N THR A 97 5.54 13.00 6.91
CA THR A 97 4.64 13.26 5.79
C THR A 97 4.70 12.12 4.78
N VAL A 98 3.52 11.67 4.34
CA VAL A 98 3.34 10.63 3.34
C VAL A 98 2.89 11.27 2.02
N LEU A 99 3.58 10.98 0.93
CA LEU A 99 3.14 11.37 -0.41
C LEU A 99 2.60 10.13 -1.12
N ASP A 100 1.38 10.21 -1.64
CA ASP A 100 0.83 9.24 -2.57
C ASP A 100 0.54 9.93 -3.92
N PRO A 101 1.34 9.66 -4.97
CA PRO A 101 1.14 10.27 -6.27
C PRO A 101 -0.01 9.63 -7.08
N PHE A 102 -0.60 8.54 -6.57
CA PHE A 102 -1.70 7.80 -7.19
C PHE A 102 -2.77 7.47 -6.13
N MET A 103 -3.28 8.54 -5.49
CA MET A 103 -4.07 8.46 -4.26
C MET A 103 -5.32 7.58 -4.37
N GLY A 104 -5.91 7.47 -5.57
CA GLY A 104 -7.09 6.64 -5.82
C GLY A 104 -8.18 6.90 -4.79
N SER A 105 -8.60 5.86 -4.08
CA SER A 105 -9.64 5.95 -3.04
C SER A 105 -9.22 6.57 -1.71
N GLY A 106 -7.98 7.05 -1.54
CA GLY A 106 -7.55 7.71 -0.31
C GLY A 106 -6.94 6.80 0.77
N THR A 107 -6.65 5.54 0.48
CA THR A 107 -6.15 4.56 1.48
C THR A 107 -4.89 5.06 2.21
N ALA A 108 -3.92 5.64 1.49
CA ALA A 108 -2.70 6.16 2.10
C ALA A 108 -2.95 7.34 3.05
N ALA A 109 -3.87 8.23 2.70
CA ALA A 109 -4.29 9.33 3.56
C ALA A 109 -4.94 8.81 4.86
N ILE A 110 -5.84 7.83 4.77
CA ILE A 110 -6.48 7.23 5.94
C ILE A 110 -5.45 6.58 6.86
N ALA A 111 -4.50 5.82 6.31
CA ALA A 111 -3.41 5.21 7.07
C ALA A 111 -2.51 6.26 7.74
N ALA A 112 -2.18 7.35 7.04
CA ALA A 112 -1.42 8.45 7.60
C ALA A 112 -2.16 9.11 8.77
N ILE A 113 -3.45 9.38 8.61
CA ILE A 113 -4.31 9.95 9.67
C ILE A 113 -4.33 9.03 10.90
N ASN A 114 -4.50 7.71 10.72
CA ASN A 114 -4.49 6.73 11.81
C ASN A 114 -3.19 6.74 12.61
N LEU A 115 -2.07 7.01 11.95
CA LEU A 115 -0.74 7.04 12.55
C LEU A 115 -0.29 8.45 12.96
N ASN A 116 -1.21 9.42 12.95
CA ASN A 116 -0.92 10.83 13.22
C ASN A 116 0.25 11.36 12.36
N ARG A 117 0.15 11.16 11.04
CA ARG A 117 1.08 11.65 10.03
C ARG A 117 0.37 12.60 9.08
N LYS A 118 1.14 13.54 8.53
CA LYS A 118 0.68 14.40 7.44
C LYS A 118 0.64 13.59 6.15
N TYR A 119 -0.19 13.99 5.20
CA TYR A 119 -0.21 13.38 3.88
C TYR A 119 -0.40 14.42 2.77
N VAL A 120 0.04 14.07 1.57
CA VAL A 120 -0.24 14.76 0.31
C VAL A 120 -0.65 13.71 -0.71
N GLY A 121 -1.76 13.96 -1.41
CA GLY A 121 -2.28 13.07 -2.43
C GLY A 121 -2.41 13.74 -3.78
N ILE A 122 -2.09 12.99 -4.83
CA ILE A 122 -2.33 13.38 -6.21
C ILE A 122 -3.18 12.29 -6.84
N GLU A 123 -4.24 12.68 -7.54
CA GLU A 123 -5.12 11.80 -8.29
C GLU A 123 -5.61 12.56 -9.53
N LEU A 124 -5.78 11.84 -10.65
CA LEU A 124 -6.20 12.43 -11.91
C LEU A 124 -7.73 12.35 -12.08
N SER A 125 -8.35 11.27 -11.60
CA SER A 125 -9.78 11.04 -11.70
C SER A 125 -10.56 11.87 -10.69
N LYS A 126 -11.40 12.78 -11.19
CA LYS A 126 -12.28 13.60 -10.34
C LYS A 126 -13.17 12.75 -9.43
N ASP A 127 -13.71 11.64 -9.93
CA ASP A 127 -14.60 10.77 -9.17
C ASP A 127 -13.86 10.11 -7.99
N TYR A 128 -12.59 9.73 -8.19
CA TYR A 128 -11.76 9.21 -7.10
C TYR A 128 -11.32 10.29 -6.12
N ILE A 129 -11.05 11.52 -6.59
CA ILE A 129 -10.80 12.67 -5.71
C ILE A 129 -12.00 12.91 -4.78
N ASP A 130 -13.21 12.98 -5.35
CA ASP A 130 -14.44 13.24 -4.58
C ASP A 130 -14.67 12.12 -3.55
N TYR A 131 -14.49 10.86 -3.96
CA TYR A 131 -14.62 9.70 -3.08
C TYR A 131 -13.56 9.67 -1.96
N ALA A 132 -12.30 9.94 -2.28
CA ALA A 132 -11.21 10.00 -1.30
C ALA A 132 -11.45 11.12 -0.27
N ASN A 133 -11.85 12.31 -0.73
CA ASN A 133 -12.17 13.44 0.14
C ASN A 133 -13.33 13.12 1.08
N GLN A 134 -14.38 12.46 0.60
CA GLN A 134 -15.47 12.00 1.45
C GLN A 134 -14.96 11.06 2.55
N ARG A 135 -14.23 10.00 2.20
CA ARG A 135 -13.68 9.03 3.18
C ARG A 135 -12.78 9.70 4.21
N ILE A 136 -11.92 10.61 3.77
CA ILE A 136 -11.02 11.38 4.63
C ILE A 136 -11.81 12.23 5.61
N LYS A 137 -12.83 12.95 5.13
CA LYS A 137 -13.70 13.79 5.97
C LYS A 137 -14.39 12.96 7.04
N GLU A 138 -15.05 11.87 6.65
CA GLU A 138 -15.70 10.94 7.58
C GLU A 138 -14.69 10.41 8.62
N LYS A 139 -13.46 10.13 8.19
CA LYS A 139 -12.42 9.64 9.10
C LYS A 139 -12.01 10.68 10.15
N VAL A 140 -11.84 11.93 9.75
CA VAL A 140 -11.48 13.05 10.64
C VAL A 140 -12.60 13.32 11.64
N GLU A 141 -13.85 13.38 11.17
CA GLU A 141 -15.01 13.58 12.04
C GLU A 141 -15.12 12.46 13.09
N ASN A 142 -14.95 11.21 12.68
CA ASN A 142 -14.94 10.06 13.60
C ASN A 142 -13.81 10.12 14.63
N LEU A 143 -12.66 10.72 14.30
CA LEU A 143 -11.55 10.91 15.25
C LEU A 143 -11.84 12.03 16.23
N GLN A 144 -12.41 13.15 15.77
CA GLN A 144 -12.81 14.28 16.62
C GLN A 144 -13.84 13.84 17.67
N LEU A 145 -14.88 13.12 17.22
CA LEU A 145 -15.90 12.55 18.10
C LEU A 145 -15.30 11.62 19.17
N LYS A 146 -14.32 10.79 18.81
CA LYS A 146 -13.62 9.90 19.77
C LYS A 146 -12.75 10.67 20.77
N LEU A 147 -12.21 11.82 20.36
CA LEU A 147 -11.39 12.69 21.20
C LEU A 147 -12.22 13.66 22.04
N GLY A 148 -13.55 13.69 21.85
CA GLY A 148 -14.46 14.56 22.59
C GLY A 148 -14.33 16.04 22.22
N ILE A 149 -13.89 16.33 20.99
CA ILE A 149 -13.73 17.67 20.42
C ILE A 149 -14.63 17.88 19.20
#